data_AF-A0AAU2S5S4-F1
#
_entry.id   AF-A0AAU2S5S4-F1
#
_cell.length_a   1.000
_cell.length_b   1.000
_cell.length_c   1.000
_cell.angle_alpha   90.00
_cell.angle_beta   90.00
_cell.angle_gamma   90.00
#
_symmetry.space_group_name_H-M   'P 1'
#
loop_
_entity.id
_entity.type
_entity.pdbx_description
1 polymer ?
#
loop_
_entity_poly.entity_id
_entity_poly.type
_entity_poly.pdbx_seq_one_letter_code
_entity_poly.pdbx_strand_id
1 'polypeptide(L)'
;MRRMWWAVGGGFATAVLAVSGWLVAADKGYPFADARACEGSDVPLEVELDAVGLRMPAGARDVHYVTHPAAGTEDVELAVAFRSTAKTMRAYLEQNKIVTTGFTHLADGRFLTGDVGTPPADLGLCGDVPQIYAPAVLVEQQRTGFGGDPETVDIALQTKPGDISTLRPTTEVLLTVTQTPGT
;
A
#
# COMPACT_ATOMS: atom_id res chain seq x y z
N MET A 1 66.11 -13.27 -55.55
CA MET A 1 65.66 -14.53 -56.18
C MET A 1 64.46 -15.07 -55.41
N ARG A 2 63.31 -15.23 -56.09
CA ARG A 2 62.15 -16.14 -55.83
C ARG A 2 61.70 -16.32 -54.35
N ARG A 3 60.45 -16.06 -53.98
CA ARG A 3 59.23 -16.70 -54.52
C ARG A 3 57.99 -15.81 -54.41
N MET A 4 57.24 -15.79 -55.51
CA MET A 4 55.83 -15.42 -55.64
C MET A 4 54.96 -16.65 -55.31
N TRP A 5 53.77 -16.44 -54.74
CA TRP A 5 52.48 -17.18 -54.87
C TRP A 5 51.43 -16.38 -54.06
N TRP A 6 50.51 -15.63 -54.69
CA TRP A 6 49.12 -16.00 -55.08
C TRP A 6 48.36 -16.71 -53.95
N ALA A 7 47.08 -16.50 -53.60
CA ALA A 7 45.96 -15.61 -53.90
C ALA A 7 44.80 -16.18 -53.01
N VAL A 8 43.57 -15.63 -53.10
CA VAL A 8 42.30 -16.15 -52.50
C VAL A 8 42.16 -15.80 -51.01
N GLY A 9 41.07 -15.24 -50.49
CA GLY A 9 39.75 -14.89 -51.01
C GLY A 9 38.98 -14.32 -49.80
N GLY A 10 38.15 -13.31 -50.01
CA GLY A 10 36.73 -13.53 -49.80
C GLY A 10 36.22 -12.55 -48.76
N GLY A 11 35.19 -11.78 -49.14
CA GLY A 11 34.64 -10.74 -48.30
C GLY A 11 34.12 -11.27 -46.97
N PHE A 12 34.39 -10.52 -45.90
CA PHE A 12 33.53 -10.54 -44.74
C PHE A 12 32.80 -9.22 -44.71
N ALA A 13 31.56 -9.27 -45.20
CA ALA A 13 30.58 -8.23 -45.04
C ALA A 13 30.52 -7.81 -43.58
N THR A 14 30.61 -6.51 -43.35
CA THR A 14 30.25 -5.85 -42.10
C THR A 14 28.80 -6.18 -41.76
N ALA A 15 28.60 -7.26 -41.00
CA ALA A 15 27.35 -7.53 -40.34
C ALA A 15 27.21 -6.55 -39.17
N VAL A 16 26.78 -5.33 -39.48
CA VAL A 16 26.05 -4.50 -38.53
C VAL A 16 24.72 -5.23 -38.32
N LEU A 17 24.74 -6.26 -37.47
CA LEU A 17 23.52 -6.74 -36.86
C LEU A 17 23.07 -5.61 -35.95
N ALA A 18 22.20 -4.77 -36.51
CA ALA A 18 21.24 -4.00 -35.77
C ALA A 18 20.64 -4.94 -34.72
N VAL A 19 21.12 -4.85 -33.48
CA VAL A 19 20.36 -5.28 -32.31
C VAL A 19 19.28 -4.21 -32.15
N SER A 20 18.35 -4.28 -33.08
CA SER A 20 17.15 -3.46 -33.16
C SER A 20 16.25 -3.85 -32.00
N GLY A 21 16.07 -2.90 -31.09
CA GLY A 21 14.78 -2.73 -30.41
C GLY A 21 14.40 -3.77 -29.37
N TRP A 22 15.27 -4.01 -28.38
CA TRP A 22 14.88 -4.64 -27.11
C TRP A 22 15.23 -3.75 -25.91
N LEU A 23 14.84 -2.47 -25.95
CA LEU A 23 14.78 -1.61 -24.74
C LEU A 23 13.67 -0.56 -24.86
N VAL A 24 12.59 -0.87 -25.58
CA VAL A 24 11.36 -0.06 -25.51
C VAL A 24 10.44 -0.75 -24.52
N ALA A 25 10.02 0.02 -23.51
CA ALA A 25 9.19 -0.35 -22.37
C ALA A 25 9.91 -1.19 -21.30
N ALA A 26 10.68 -0.51 -20.45
CA ALA A 26 10.50 -0.80 -19.03
C ALA A 26 9.03 -0.49 -18.75
N ASP A 27 8.17 -1.51 -18.85
CA ASP A 27 6.88 -1.50 -18.16
C ASP A 27 7.16 -0.96 -16.77
N LYS A 28 6.41 0.06 -16.32
CA LYS A 28 6.48 0.51 -14.93
C LYS A 28 6.33 -0.75 -14.10
N GLY A 29 7.43 -1.25 -13.55
CA GLY A 29 7.55 -2.62 -13.06
C GLY A 29 6.79 -2.71 -11.76
N TYR A 30 5.47 -2.72 -11.84
CA TYR A 30 4.59 -2.82 -10.69
C TYR A 30 4.88 -4.16 -10.01
N PRO A 31 5.17 -4.18 -8.70
CA PRO A 31 5.35 -5.42 -7.98
C PRO A 31 4.19 -6.38 -8.25
N PHE A 32 4.51 -7.65 -8.49
CA PHE A 32 3.52 -8.71 -8.74
C PHE A 32 2.60 -8.46 -9.95
N ALA A 33 2.96 -7.53 -10.86
CA ALA A 33 2.09 -7.01 -11.92
C ALA A 33 0.77 -6.40 -11.42
N ASP A 34 0.74 -5.93 -10.17
CA ASP A 34 -0.39 -5.24 -9.56
C ASP A 34 -0.15 -3.72 -9.53
N ALA A 35 -0.91 -2.98 -10.32
CA ALA A 35 -0.80 -1.51 -10.39
C ALA A 35 -1.14 -0.78 -9.08
N ARG A 36 -1.73 -1.48 -8.10
CA ARG A 36 -1.99 -0.98 -6.74
C ARG A 36 -0.75 -1.10 -5.84
N ALA A 37 0.17 -2.01 -6.17
CA ALA A 37 1.35 -2.27 -5.38
C ALA A 37 2.38 -1.15 -5.58
N CYS A 38 2.89 -0.65 -4.47
CA CYS A 38 3.86 0.42 -4.46
C CYS A 38 5.28 -0.13 -4.41
N GLU A 39 6.23 0.69 -4.90
CA GLU A 39 7.64 0.31 -4.87
C GLU A 39 8.05 0.01 -3.42
N GLY A 40 8.72 -1.12 -3.21
CA GLY A 40 9.07 -1.62 -1.87
C GLY A 40 8.13 -2.69 -1.32
N SER A 41 6.99 -2.99 -1.97
CA SER A 41 6.18 -4.15 -1.58
C SER A 41 6.91 -5.47 -1.81
N ASP A 42 7.01 -6.29 -0.77
CA ASP A 42 7.68 -7.59 -0.78
C ASP A 42 6.73 -8.77 -1.02
N VAL A 43 5.43 -8.60 -0.73
CA VAL A 43 4.39 -9.63 -0.91
C VAL A 43 3.07 -9.06 -1.46
N PRO A 44 2.22 -9.87 -2.12
CA PRO A 44 0.90 -9.43 -2.58
C PRO A 44 -0.02 -8.99 -1.43
N LEU A 45 -0.85 -7.96 -1.66
CA LEU A 45 -1.74 -7.39 -0.65
C LEU A 45 -2.64 -8.42 0.04
N GLU A 46 -3.22 -9.33 -0.73
CA GLU A 46 -4.17 -10.32 -0.23
C GLU A 46 -3.49 -11.35 0.68
N VAL A 47 -2.21 -11.66 0.43
CA VAL A 47 -1.42 -12.52 1.32
C VAL A 47 -1.21 -11.86 2.67
N GLU A 48 -0.84 -10.57 2.66
CA GLU A 48 -0.59 -9.83 3.91
C GLU A 48 -1.88 -9.56 4.68
N LEU A 49 -2.97 -9.20 3.98
CA LEU A 49 -4.30 -9.05 4.59
C LEU A 49 -4.77 -10.34 5.27
N ASP A 50 -4.60 -11.49 4.62
CA ASP A 50 -4.94 -12.78 5.21
C ASP A 50 -4.03 -13.10 6.42
N ALA A 51 -2.74 -12.74 6.36
CA ALA A 51 -1.80 -12.91 7.48
C ALA A 51 -2.20 -12.07 8.72
N VAL A 52 -2.64 -10.83 8.52
CA VAL A 52 -3.14 -9.96 9.60
C VAL A 52 -4.64 -10.14 9.87
N GLY A 53 -5.31 -11.12 9.27
CA GLY A 53 -6.73 -11.41 9.48
C GLY A 53 -7.68 -10.26 9.12
N LEU A 54 -7.31 -9.40 8.18
CA LEU A 54 -8.12 -8.31 7.64
C LEU A 54 -8.54 -8.60 6.20
N ARG A 55 -9.49 -7.82 5.68
CA ARG A 55 -9.92 -7.91 4.27
C ARG A 55 -10.17 -6.52 3.72
N MET A 56 -9.98 -6.32 2.42
CA MET A 56 -10.37 -5.04 1.83
C MET A 56 -11.90 -4.82 1.95
N PRO A 57 -12.34 -3.60 2.32
CA PRO A 57 -13.75 -3.25 2.26
C PRO A 57 -14.30 -3.40 0.83
N ALA A 58 -15.51 -3.95 0.72
CA ALA A 58 -16.12 -4.18 -0.59
C ALA A 58 -16.30 -2.87 -1.38
N GLY A 59 -15.77 -2.85 -2.60
CA GLY A 59 -15.85 -1.68 -3.47
C GLY A 59 -14.88 -0.54 -3.11
N ALA A 60 -13.82 -0.82 -2.35
CA ALA A 60 -12.68 0.08 -2.21
C ALA A 60 -12.11 0.47 -3.59
N ARG A 61 -11.73 1.73 -3.73
CA ARG A 61 -11.19 2.32 -4.97
C ARG A 61 -9.92 3.07 -4.65
N ASP A 62 -9.17 3.43 -5.69
CA ASP A 62 -7.94 4.21 -5.56
C ASP A 62 -7.00 3.56 -4.53
N VAL A 63 -6.85 2.24 -4.66
CA VAL A 63 -6.12 1.40 -3.69
C VAL A 63 -4.64 1.47 -4.01
N HIS A 64 -3.86 1.83 -3.01
CA HIS A 64 -2.40 1.87 -3.05
C HIS A 64 -1.87 1.23 -1.78
N TYR A 65 -0.89 0.33 -1.90
CA TYR A 65 -0.39 -0.40 -0.74
C TYR A 65 1.12 -0.61 -0.79
N VAL A 66 1.71 -0.68 0.41
CA VAL A 66 3.04 -1.25 0.66
C VAL A 66 2.88 -2.38 1.67
N THR A 67 3.68 -3.43 1.52
CA THR A 67 3.60 -4.65 2.31
C THR A 67 5.01 -5.18 2.53
N HIS A 68 5.31 -5.55 3.76
CA HIS A 68 6.54 -6.21 4.14
C HIS A 68 6.22 -7.57 4.79
N PRO A 69 7.08 -8.58 4.66
CA PRO A 69 6.83 -9.87 5.28
C PRO A 69 6.85 -9.71 6.79
N ALA A 70 5.98 -10.47 7.47
CA ALA A 70 5.94 -10.64 8.92
C ALA A 70 7.22 -11.34 9.45
N ALA A 71 8.37 -10.68 9.35
CA ALA A 71 9.66 -11.16 9.83
C ALA A 71 10.68 -10.00 9.96
N GLY A 72 10.34 -9.02 10.82
CA GLY A 72 11.30 -8.26 11.62
C GLY A 72 12.10 -7.15 10.94
N THR A 73 11.56 -5.92 10.95
CA THR A 73 12.25 -4.65 11.25
C THR A 73 11.25 -3.58 11.74
N GLU A 74 11.75 -2.47 12.30
CA GLU A 74 11.04 -1.49 13.14
C GLU A 74 10.04 -0.51 12.47
N ASP A 75 9.47 -0.76 11.27
CA ASP A 75 8.39 0.09 10.71
C ASP A 75 7.45 -0.63 9.70
N VAL A 76 6.19 -0.17 9.68
CA VAL A 76 4.96 -0.57 8.95
C VAL A 76 4.97 -1.89 8.16
N GLU A 77 4.14 -2.86 8.57
CA GLU A 77 4.05 -4.19 7.94
C GLU A 77 3.01 -4.27 6.81
N LEU A 78 1.88 -3.59 6.98
CA LEU A 78 0.92 -3.33 5.91
C LEU A 78 0.47 -1.89 6.02
N ALA A 79 0.67 -1.10 4.96
CA ALA A 79 -0.03 0.16 4.79
C ALA A 79 -0.86 0.10 3.51
N VAL A 80 -2.13 0.44 3.62
CA VAL A 80 -3.02 0.55 2.48
C VAL A 80 -3.85 1.82 2.59
N ALA A 81 -3.75 2.64 1.54
CA ALA A 81 -4.61 3.79 1.35
C ALA A 81 -5.68 3.44 0.31
N PHE A 82 -6.92 3.83 0.60
CA PHE A 82 -8.03 3.61 -0.30
C PHE A 82 -9.17 4.59 -0.04
N ARG A 83 -10.07 4.68 -1.03
CA ARG A 83 -11.32 5.42 -0.94
C ARG A 83 -12.49 4.47 -0.79
N SER A 84 -13.39 4.79 0.14
CA SER A 84 -14.61 4.01 0.39
C SER A 84 -15.82 4.92 0.65
N THR A 85 -17.02 4.31 0.61
CA THR A 85 -18.24 5.03 1.02
C THR A 85 -18.38 4.99 2.54
N ALA A 86 -19.02 6.00 3.13
CA ALA A 86 -19.31 6.02 4.57
C ALA A 86 -20.01 4.74 5.07
N LYS A 87 -20.97 4.23 4.28
CA LYS A 87 -21.73 3.02 4.61
C LYS A 87 -20.83 1.79 4.64
N THR A 88 -20.02 1.60 3.60
CA THR A 88 -19.08 0.48 3.50
C THR A 88 -18.04 0.55 4.62
N MET A 89 -17.49 1.74 4.88
CA MET A 89 -16.47 1.93 5.90
C MET A 89 -16.99 1.62 7.30
N ARG A 90 -18.21 2.08 7.63
CA ARG A 90 -18.86 1.73 8.89
C ARG A 90 -19.03 0.21 9.05
N ALA A 91 -19.53 -0.46 8.01
CA ALA A 91 -19.70 -1.91 8.04
C ALA A 91 -18.37 -2.66 8.20
N TYR A 92 -17.29 -2.17 7.59
CA TYR A 92 -15.95 -2.73 7.76
C TYR A 92 -15.45 -2.63 9.20
N LEU A 93 -15.55 -1.46 9.82
CA LEU A 93 -15.14 -1.26 11.21
C LEU A 93 -15.99 -2.13 12.15
N GLU A 94 -17.28 -2.29 11.85
CA GLU A 94 -18.19 -3.19 12.55
C GLU A 94 -17.80 -4.65 12.46
N GLN A 95 -17.52 -5.12 11.26
CA GLN A 95 -17.14 -6.50 11.01
C GLN A 95 -15.83 -6.86 11.71
N ASN A 96 -14.87 -5.95 11.74
CA ASN A 96 -13.53 -6.19 12.30
C ASN A 96 -13.43 -5.80 13.79
N LYS A 97 -14.53 -5.36 14.42
CA LYS A 97 -14.57 -4.93 15.82
C LYS A 97 -13.54 -3.83 16.15
N ILE A 98 -13.22 -2.98 15.17
CA ILE A 98 -12.26 -1.86 15.30
C ILE A 98 -12.98 -0.63 15.92
N VAL A 99 -13.85 -0.88 16.90
CA VAL A 99 -14.73 0.10 17.58
C VAL A 99 -15.90 0.63 16.72
N THR A 100 -17.12 0.53 17.26
CA THR A 100 -18.37 0.80 16.51
C THR A 100 -19.44 1.53 17.31
N THR A 101 -19.43 1.36 18.64
CA THR A 101 -20.25 2.18 19.52
C THR A 101 -19.75 3.61 19.40
N GLY A 102 -20.63 4.59 19.19
CA GLY A 102 -20.24 6.01 19.20
C GLY A 102 -19.81 6.59 17.86
N PHE A 103 -20.08 5.99 16.70
CA PHE A 103 -19.99 6.72 15.41
C PHE A 103 -20.92 7.93 15.31
N THR A 104 -21.81 8.17 16.28
CA THR A 104 -22.55 9.43 16.47
C THR A 104 -21.86 10.40 17.43
N HIS A 105 -20.80 9.97 18.11
CA HIS A 105 -20.04 10.69 19.14
C HIS A 105 -18.54 10.36 19.05
N LEU A 106 -17.92 10.46 17.86
CA LEU A 106 -16.48 10.22 17.67
C LEU A 106 -15.56 11.10 18.57
N ALA A 107 -16.14 12.04 19.30
CA ALA A 107 -15.49 12.86 20.31
C ALA A 107 -15.57 12.31 21.75
N ASP A 108 -16.06 11.08 21.98
CA ASP A 108 -16.23 10.51 23.32
C ASP A 108 -14.93 10.07 24.02
N GLY A 109 -13.79 10.53 23.50
CA GLY A 109 -12.45 10.31 24.07
C GLY A 109 -11.83 8.97 23.70
N ARG A 110 -12.52 8.12 22.94
CA ARG A 110 -11.98 6.82 22.48
C ARG A 110 -11.09 6.91 21.25
N PHE A 111 -11.03 8.07 20.60
CA PHE A 111 -10.31 8.28 19.36
C PHE A 111 -9.47 9.55 19.40
N LEU A 112 -8.34 9.54 18.70
CA LEU A 112 -7.51 10.73 18.54
C LEU A 112 -8.06 11.56 17.39
N THR A 113 -8.35 12.83 17.66
CA THR A 113 -8.84 13.78 16.66
C THR A 113 -7.68 14.67 16.20
N GLY A 114 -7.48 14.79 14.89
CA GLY A 114 -6.40 15.59 14.33
C GLY A 114 -6.40 15.60 12.80
N ASP A 115 -5.63 16.50 12.22
CA ASP A 115 -5.28 16.47 10.81
C ASP A 115 -4.18 15.38 10.67
N VAL A 116 -4.54 14.14 10.32
CA VAL A 116 -3.66 12.98 10.54
C VAL A 116 -2.37 13.07 9.69
N GLY A 117 -1.24 12.93 10.39
CA GLY A 117 0.03 13.59 10.04
C GLY A 117 1.10 12.75 9.36
N THR A 118 0.82 11.50 8.96
CA THR A 118 1.77 10.75 8.12
C THR A 118 1.29 10.80 6.67
N PRO A 119 2.00 11.54 5.79
CA PRO A 119 1.79 11.44 4.37
C PRO A 119 1.82 9.96 3.94
N PRO A 120 0.80 9.48 3.19
CA PRO A 120 0.86 8.16 2.58
C PRO A 120 2.17 7.94 1.80
N ALA A 121 2.68 8.98 1.14
CA ALA A 121 3.94 8.94 0.41
C ALA A 121 5.17 8.64 1.31
N ASP A 122 5.15 9.06 2.58
CA ASP A 122 6.24 8.78 3.53
C ASP A 122 6.22 7.31 3.99
N LEU A 123 5.08 6.64 3.83
CA LEU A 123 4.93 5.19 3.97
C LEU A 123 5.24 4.44 2.66
N GLY A 124 5.85 5.08 1.67
CA GLY A 124 6.12 4.47 0.36
C GLY A 124 4.88 4.26 -0.51
N LEU A 125 3.71 4.82 -0.14
CA LEU A 125 2.50 4.67 -0.96
C LEU A 125 2.61 5.53 -2.22
N CYS A 126 2.62 4.81 -3.33
CA CYS A 126 2.68 5.27 -4.71
C CYS A 126 1.40 5.95 -5.18
N GLY A 127 1.55 6.82 -6.17
CA GLY A 127 0.44 7.59 -6.76
C GLY A 127 0.18 8.89 -6.03
N ASP A 128 -0.68 9.74 -6.59
CA ASP A 128 -1.15 10.98 -5.96
C ASP A 128 -2.16 10.67 -4.84
N VAL A 129 -1.79 9.77 -3.92
CA VAL A 129 -2.63 9.38 -2.79
C VAL A 129 -2.85 10.61 -1.92
N PRO A 130 -4.11 11.03 -1.70
CA PRO A 130 -4.39 12.20 -0.89
C PRO A 130 -3.82 12.03 0.52
N GLN A 131 -2.97 12.97 0.93
CA GLN A 131 -2.55 13.07 2.32
C GLN A 131 -3.78 13.34 3.19
N ILE A 132 -3.97 12.57 4.27
CA ILE A 132 -5.16 12.67 5.12
C ILE A 132 -5.00 13.85 6.11
N TYR A 133 -5.05 15.08 5.59
CA TYR A 133 -4.92 16.30 6.40
C TYR A 133 -6.24 17.01 6.75
N ALA A 134 -7.37 16.52 6.24
CA ALA A 134 -8.68 17.02 6.66
C ALA A 134 -8.97 16.56 8.10
N PRO A 135 -9.98 17.13 8.80
CA PRO A 135 -10.38 16.66 10.12
C PRO A 135 -10.58 15.14 10.08
N ALA A 136 -9.68 14.43 10.73
CA ALA A 136 -9.64 12.98 10.69
C ALA A 136 -9.66 12.43 12.11
N VAL A 137 -10.14 11.20 12.18
CA VAL A 137 -10.21 10.43 13.40
C VAL A 137 -9.25 9.26 13.23
N LEU A 138 -8.29 9.15 14.14
CA LEU A 138 -7.38 8.03 14.25
C LEU A 138 -7.95 7.05 15.27
N VAL A 139 -8.16 5.82 14.79
CA VAL A 139 -8.58 4.68 15.59
C VAL A 139 -7.38 3.74 15.72
N GLU A 140 -6.80 3.69 16.91
CA GLU A 140 -5.74 2.73 17.25
C GLU A 140 -6.38 1.53 17.95
N GLN A 141 -6.05 0.32 17.49
CA GLN A 141 -6.46 -0.92 18.15
C GLN A 141 -5.27 -1.85 18.31
N GLN A 142 -4.92 -2.11 19.57
CA GLN A 142 -4.03 -3.21 19.92
C GLN A 142 -4.82 -4.51 19.95
N ARG A 143 -4.30 -5.54 19.28
CA ARG A 143 -4.87 -6.88 19.28
C ARG A 143 -3.76 -7.92 19.18
N THR A 144 -4.13 -9.18 19.36
CA THR A 144 -3.23 -10.31 19.10
C THR A 144 -3.40 -10.72 17.65
N GLY A 145 -2.31 -10.66 16.90
CA GLY A 145 -2.22 -11.08 15.51
C GLY A 145 -2.48 -12.57 15.34
N PHE A 146 -2.69 -12.98 14.10
CA PHE A 146 -3.02 -14.36 13.76
C PHE A 146 -1.88 -15.34 14.15
N GLY A 147 -0.63 -14.86 14.18
CA GLY A 147 0.55 -15.60 14.64
C GLY A 147 0.72 -15.67 16.16
N GLY A 148 -0.12 -14.98 16.94
CA GLY A 148 0.01 -14.86 18.39
C GLY A 148 0.84 -13.67 18.86
N ASP A 149 1.51 -12.97 17.94
CA ASP A 149 2.27 -11.76 18.23
C ASP A 149 1.35 -10.55 18.42
N PRO A 150 1.72 -9.58 19.27
CA PRO A 150 0.98 -8.35 19.42
C PRO A 150 1.07 -7.50 18.14
N GLU A 151 -0.08 -6.98 17.68
CA GLU A 151 -0.16 -6.06 16.55
C GLU A 151 -0.96 -4.80 16.92
N THR A 152 -0.59 -3.69 16.28
CA THR A 152 -1.32 -2.42 16.34
C THR A 152 -1.94 -2.16 14.98
N VAL A 153 -3.26 -1.91 14.96
CA VAL A 153 -4.01 -1.51 13.77
C VAL A 153 -4.43 -0.05 13.94
N ASP A 154 -3.88 0.80 13.09
CA ASP A 154 -4.18 2.22 13.02
C ASP A 154 -5.07 2.52 11.80
N ILE A 155 -6.18 3.21 12.04
CA ILE A 155 -7.10 3.62 10.97
C ILE A 155 -7.34 5.12 11.05
N ALA A 156 -6.86 5.85 10.04
CA ALA A 156 -7.17 7.26 9.86
C ALA A 156 -8.37 7.41 8.90
N LEU A 157 -9.40 8.13 9.35
CA LEU A 157 -10.65 8.30 8.63
C LEU A 157 -11.03 9.78 8.50
N GLN A 158 -11.26 10.27 7.27
CA GLN A 158 -11.77 11.63 7.08
C GLN A 158 -13.23 11.80 7.55
N THR A 159 -13.46 12.88 8.28
CA THR A 159 -14.77 13.31 8.78
C THR A 159 -15.27 14.59 8.11
N LYS A 160 -16.54 14.90 8.30
CA LYS A 160 -17.17 16.09 7.74
C LYS A 160 -16.57 17.35 8.42
N PRO A 161 -16.13 18.37 7.66
CA PRO A 161 -15.67 19.62 8.25
C PRO A 161 -16.75 20.24 9.15
N GLY A 162 -16.37 20.63 10.37
CA GLY A 162 -17.28 21.18 11.37
C GLY A 162 -18.18 20.15 12.08
N ASP A 163 -18.09 18.87 11.71
CA ASP A 163 -18.80 17.77 12.35
C ASP A 163 -17.95 16.49 12.34
N ILE A 164 -17.04 16.41 13.31
CA ILE A 164 -16.12 15.28 13.49
C ILE A 164 -16.83 13.98 13.86
N SER A 165 -18.13 14.02 14.17
CA SER A 165 -18.92 12.81 14.45
C SER A 165 -19.40 12.10 13.19
N THR A 166 -19.35 12.77 12.03
CA THR A 166 -19.90 12.23 10.78
C THR A 166 -18.79 11.94 9.78
N LEU A 167 -18.73 10.69 9.30
CA LEU A 167 -17.89 10.34 8.14
C LEU A 167 -18.35 11.08 6.89
N ARG A 168 -17.41 11.53 6.05
CA ARG A 168 -17.74 12.09 4.74
C ARG A 168 -18.45 11.03 3.88
N PRO A 169 -19.36 11.40 2.96
CA PRO A 169 -20.02 10.43 2.07
C PRO A 169 -19.03 9.53 1.31
N THR A 170 -17.90 10.14 0.91
CA THR A 170 -16.73 9.47 0.37
C THR A 170 -15.57 9.75 1.33
N THR A 171 -15.02 8.71 1.92
CA THR A 171 -13.97 8.78 2.94
C THR A 171 -12.68 8.22 2.35
N GLU A 172 -11.61 9.01 2.46
CA GLU A 172 -10.24 8.54 2.28
C GLU A 172 -9.77 7.91 3.58
N VAL A 173 -9.12 6.77 3.44
CA VAL A 173 -8.75 5.88 4.53
C VAL A 173 -7.29 5.53 4.37
N LEU A 174 -6.56 5.60 5.48
CA LEU A 174 -5.24 5.00 5.63
C LEU A 174 -5.38 3.95 6.73
N LEU A 175 -5.10 2.70 6.38
CA LEU A 175 -5.03 1.56 7.29
C LEU A 175 -3.57 1.16 7.39
N THR A 176 -3.04 1.17 8.60
CA THR A 176 -1.68 0.75 8.91
C THR A 176 -1.73 -0.38 9.93
N VAL A 177 -1.02 -1.47 9.66
CA VAL A 177 -0.83 -2.57 10.60
C VAL A 177 0.66 -2.70 10.87
N THR A 178 1.00 -2.79 12.14
CA THR A 178 2.38 -2.98 12.59
C THR A 178 2.40 -4.10 13.63
N GLN A 179 3.06 -5.22 13.33
CA GLN A 179 3.39 -6.22 14.34
C GLN A 179 4.60 -5.77 15.17
N THR A 180 4.47 -5.92 16.49
CA THR A 180 5.63 -5.84 17.38
C THR A 180 6.20 -7.25 17.50
N PRO A 181 7.50 -7.47 17.21
CA PRO A 181 8.10 -8.79 17.36
C PRO A 181 7.91 -9.30 18.79
N GLY A 182 7.40 -10.52 18.94
CA GLY A 182 7.40 -11.22 20.22
C GLY A 182 8.83 -11.39 20.73
N THR A 183 9.09 -10.90 21.95
CA THR A 183 10.37 -11.10 22.66
C THR A 183 10.65 -12.55 22.99
#